data_AF-A0A7R8X5G9-F1
#
_entry.id   AF-A0A7R8X5G9-F1
#
_cell.length_a   1.000
_cell.length_b   1.000
_cell.length_c   1.000
_cell.angle_alpha   90.00
_cell.angle_beta   90.00
_cell.angle_gamma   90.00
#
_symmetry.space_group_name_H-M   'P 1'
#
loop_
_entity.id
_entity.type
_entity.pdbx_description
1 polymer ?
#
loop_
_entity_poly.entity_id
_entity_poly.type
_entity_poly.pdbx_seq_one_letter_code
_entity_poly.pdbx_strand_id
1 'polypeptide(L)'
;MAFCLECSEADVDMLLYLKETRGSERTGTLLNLLAILSRFRCVYNDWISASQDGAFLFSLEEAELHQQYMRFHQVLWEKVYRSTEFLVHEPGAPETLGDLGANFTILLFEYQGEQPKDLDLNTLTVFHRFSGVMPVSTVPYHVAVRYLNVLLEESFLAKIQDGEAESYERLIVQAWLRALIFHSPRDGVVAQSLEDLTHRLFSQLPSLHGNILQLSDLQEQDWIAFLVALGYGYQIYETEGEQVHYKALVLSYLGPLDKHLRIRVHSPDLDWAQVHHVLSQLVFSCGPLIYDADKDCLLSSLSALVILPPSVYDLARPLALPVLEALRTHLAMECLLEEEGLQEYLNTAILETHLSQKDKHPIISGSSSLSSALRPTVEPLSQALNFLHESLESYKGELKWRSITKAAGVLASPLLLLLVYTENLPLKRVANVIVQMFLTAATPSSPLFQTMRDIVLKVTQCHLGFRTDGTFRLLEVLCCVHPTLMTSVFPQISIIISELEEKRQVKQDRVLREGEAKLKTALQRNT
;
A
#
# COMPACT_ATOMS: atom_id res chain seq x y z
N MET A 1 34.47 -43.57 -10.47
CA MET A 1 33.49 -43.18 -9.44
C MET A 1 32.16 -43.78 -9.88
N ALA A 2 31.72 -44.89 -9.29
CA ALA A 2 30.45 -45.53 -9.68
C ALA A 2 29.29 -44.82 -8.97
N PHE A 3 28.84 -43.70 -9.51
CA PHE A 3 27.61 -43.04 -9.06
C PHE A 3 26.46 -43.57 -9.91
N CYS A 4 25.72 -44.54 -9.37
CA CYS A 4 24.44 -44.94 -9.94
C CYS A 4 23.44 -43.79 -9.74
N LEU A 5 23.22 -43.00 -10.79
CA LEU A 5 21.91 -42.39 -11.03
C LEU A 5 20.92 -43.52 -11.37
N GLU A 6 20.73 -44.49 -10.48
CA GLU A 6 19.57 -45.38 -10.51
C GLU A 6 18.37 -44.57 -10.01
N CYS A 7 18.01 -43.50 -10.74
CA CYS A 7 16.62 -43.11 -10.79
C CYS A 7 15.94 -44.22 -11.57
N SER A 8 15.38 -45.18 -10.83
CA SER A 8 14.63 -46.27 -11.40
C SER A 8 13.45 -45.71 -12.21
N GLU A 9 12.96 -46.43 -13.22
CA GLU A 9 11.69 -46.06 -13.86
C GLU A 9 10.56 -45.89 -12.81
N ALA A 10 10.66 -46.59 -11.68
CA ALA A 10 9.74 -46.43 -10.55
C ALA A 10 9.82 -45.04 -9.88
N ASP A 11 10.98 -44.38 -9.85
CA ASP A 11 11.12 -42.99 -9.37
C ASP A 11 10.45 -42.02 -10.36
N VAL A 12 10.52 -42.32 -11.66
CA VAL A 12 9.82 -41.56 -12.72
C VAL A 12 8.31 -41.81 -12.72
N ASP A 13 7.86 -43.00 -12.36
CA ASP A 13 6.45 -43.34 -12.21
C ASP A 13 5.86 -42.74 -10.92
N MET A 14 6.64 -42.65 -9.84
CA MET A 14 6.26 -41.92 -8.62
C MET A 14 5.96 -40.43 -8.91
N LEU A 15 6.60 -39.84 -9.92
CA LEU A 15 6.35 -38.46 -10.36
C LEU A 15 4.99 -38.27 -11.03
N LEU A 16 4.47 -39.29 -11.71
CA LEU A 16 3.12 -39.26 -12.29
C LEU A 16 2.04 -39.33 -11.19
N TYR A 17 2.41 -39.88 -10.02
CA TYR A 17 1.52 -40.09 -8.88
C TYR A 17 1.34 -38.84 -7.98
N LEU A 18 2.12 -37.78 -8.16
CA LEU A 18 2.06 -36.55 -7.36
C LEU A 18 0.71 -35.83 -7.44
N LYS A 19 0.06 -35.87 -8.61
CA LYS A 19 -1.27 -35.26 -8.80
C LYS A 19 -2.38 -36.04 -8.13
N GLU A 20 -2.18 -37.34 -7.90
CA GLU A 20 -3.19 -38.27 -7.41
C GLU A 20 -3.12 -38.46 -5.88
N THR A 21 -1.95 -38.22 -5.28
CA THR A 21 -1.72 -38.31 -3.82
C THR A 21 -2.30 -37.12 -3.06
N ARG A 22 -2.84 -37.39 -1.86
CA ARG A 22 -3.40 -36.38 -0.95
C ARG A 22 -2.82 -36.52 0.46
N GLY A 23 -2.76 -35.42 1.20
CA GLY A 23 -2.38 -35.43 2.62
C GLY A 23 -0.92 -35.85 2.86
N SER A 24 -0.70 -36.72 3.85
CA SER A 24 0.64 -37.12 4.31
C SER A 24 1.48 -37.87 3.27
N GLU A 25 0.84 -38.64 2.38
CA GLU A 25 1.53 -39.34 1.29
C GLU A 25 2.17 -38.35 0.32
N ARG A 26 1.46 -37.26 0.00
CA ARG A 26 1.96 -36.19 -0.86
C ARG A 26 3.22 -35.55 -0.27
N THR A 27 3.21 -35.22 1.02
CA THR A 27 4.38 -34.66 1.70
C THR A 27 5.58 -35.60 1.64
N GLY A 28 5.37 -36.91 1.87
CA GLY A 28 6.42 -37.92 1.75
C GLY A 28 7.02 -37.99 0.34
N THR A 29 6.17 -37.96 -0.70
CA THR A 29 6.63 -37.91 -2.09
C THR A 29 7.45 -36.64 -2.36
N LEU A 30 6.97 -35.46 -1.93
CA LEU A 30 7.69 -34.20 -2.13
C LEU A 30 9.08 -34.20 -1.45
N LEU A 31 9.19 -34.79 -0.25
CA LEU A 31 10.48 -34.94 0.44
C LEU A 31 11.43 -35.87 -0.31
N ASN A 32 10.94 -36.97 -0.89
CA ASN A 32 11.76 -37.84 -1.73
C ASN A 32 12.27 -37.09 -2.97
N LEU A 33 11.43 -36.26 -3.59
CA LEU A 33 11.85 -35.44 -4.74
C LEU A 33 12.90 -34.41 -4.38
N LEU A 34 12.79 -33.78 -3.20
CA LEU A 34 13.82 -32.90 -2.69
C LEU A 34 15.15 -33.64 -2.56
N ALA A 35 15.15 -34.84 -1.98
CA ALA A 35 16.35 -35.65 -1.85
C ALA A 35 16.96 -36.02 -3.22
N ILE A 36 16.12 -36.33 -4.20
CA ILE A 36 16.55 -36.62 -5.58
C ILE A 36 17.16 -35.37 -6.23
N LEU A 37 16.50 -34.21 -6.11
CA LEU A 37 16.96 -32.93 -6.65
C LEU A 37 18.31 -32.51 -6.05
N SER A 38 18.47 -32.63 -4.73
CA SER A 38 19.74 -32.32 -4.06
C SER A 38 20.87 -33.22 -4.56
N ARG A 39 20.62 -34.52 -4.70
CA ARG A 39 21.61 -35.46 -5.28
C ARG A 39 21.96 -35.10 -6.71
N PHE A 40 20.97 -34.75 -7.52
CA PHE A 40 21.18 -34.34 -8.90
C PHE A 40 22.04 -33.08 -9.00
N ARG A 41 21.80 -32.07 -8.14
CA ARG A 41 22.62 -30.86 -8.04
C ARG A 41 24.07 -31.18 -7.68
N CYS A 42 24.32 -32.04 -6.69
CA CYS A 42 25.67 -32.45 -6.32
C CYS A 42 26.42 -33.10 -7.50
N VAL A 43 25.79 -34.07 -8.17
CA VAL A 43 26.39 -34.77 -9.32
C VAL A 43 26.69 -33.80 -10.46
N TYR A 44 25.79 -32.85 -10.73
CA TYR A 44 26.00 -31.85 -11.76
C TYR A 44 27.17 -30.91 -11.44
N ASN A 45 27.27 -30.42 -10.20
CA ASN A 45 28.34 -29.53 -9.78
C ASN A 45 29.71 -30.24 -9.83
N ASP A 46 29.78 -31.50 -9.42
CA ASP A 46 30.98 -32.33 -9.54
C ASP A 46 31.38 -32.48 -11.02
N TRP A 47 30.40 -32.70 -11.90
CA TRP A 47 30.62 -32.83 -13.33
C TRP A 47 31.11 -31.52 -13.98
N ILE A 48 30.50 -30.37 -13.69
CA ILE A 48 30.97 -29.07 -14.20
C ILE A 48 32.42 -28.84 -13.76
N SER A 49 32.69 -29.02 -12.47
CA SER A 49 34.02 -28.79 -11.90
C SER A 49 35.07 -29.63 -12.61
N ALA A 50 34.78 -30.91 -12.83
CA ALA A 50 35.68 -31.81 -13.55
C ALA A 50 35.82 -31.45 -15.04
N SER A 51 34.79 -30.88 -15.68
CA SER A 51 34.84 -30.43 -17.08
C SER A 51 35.69 -29.17 -17.28
N GLN A 52 35.67 -28.24 -16.32
CA GLN A 52 36.41 -26.97 -16.37
C GLN A 52 37.92 -27.18 -16.19
N ASP A 53 38.33 -28.23 -15.48
CA ASP A 53 39.73 -28.59 -15.27
C ASP A 53 40.41 -29.21 -16.52
N GLY A 54 39.72 -29.25 -17.67
CA GLY A 54 40.29 -29.66 -18.96
C GLY A 54 40.65 -31.14 -19.06
N ALA A 55 40.15 -31.97 -18.14
CA ALA A 55 40.54 -33.38 -17.99
C ALA A 55 39.74 -34.38 -18.84
N PHE A 56 38.85 -33.95 -19.74
CA PHE A 56 37.93 -34.86 -20.44
C PHE A 56 38.39 -35.23 -21.86
N LEU A 57 38.94 -36.45 -21.99
CA LEU A 57 38.71 -37.30 -23.15
C LEU A 57 37.52 -38.19 -22.79
N PHE A 58 36.33 -37.91 -23.31
CA PHE A 58 35.11 -38.67 -22.97
C PHE A 58 35.31 -40.16 -23.22
N SER A 59 35.35 -40.94 -22.15
CA SER A 59 35.22 -42.40 -22.21
C SER A 59 33.78 -42.76 -22.60
N LEU A 60 33.56 -43.98 -23.11
CA LEU A 60 32.23 -44.45 -23.51
C LEU A 60 31.24 -44.43 -22.33
N GLU A 61 31.73 -44.70 -21.12
CA GLU A 61 30.96 -44.68 -19.87
C GLU A 61 30.49 -43.26 -19.50
N GLU A 62 31.30 -42.24 -19.77
CA GLU A 62 30.93 -40.84 -19.50
C GLU A 62 29.89 -40.31 -20.48
N ALA A 63 29.90 -40.77 -21.73
CA ALA A 63 28.88 -40.45 -22.72
C ALA A 63 27.52 -41.07 -22.36
N GLU A 64 27.50 -42.31 -21.88
CA GLU A 64 26.28 -42.96 -21.38
C GLU A 64 25.74 -42.26 -20.12
N LEU A 65 26.62 -41.90 -19.18
CA LEU A 65 26.24 -41.15 -17.98
C LEU A 65 25.67 -39.77 -18.34
N HIS A 66 26.28 -39.06 -19.28
CA HIS A 66 25.77 -37.79 -19.78
C HIS A 66 24.38 -37.97 -20.42
N GLN A 67 24.17 -39.03 -21.21
CA GLN A 67 22.86 -39.30 -21.80
C GLN A 67 21.80 -39.61 -20.73
N GLN A 68 22.14 -40.38 -19.70
CA GLN A 68 21.24 -40.64 -18.56
C GLN A 68 20.91 -39.36 -17.80
N TYR A 69 21.92 -38.53 -17.54
CA TYR A 69 21.77 -37.23 -16.92
C TYR A 69 20.81 -36.33 -17.72
N MET A 70 20.99 -36.22 -19.04
CA MET A 70 20.13 -35.38 -19.89
C MET A 70 18.68 -35.89 -19.94
N ARG A 71 18.47 -37.22 -19.94
CA ARG A 71 17.12 -37.80 -19.83
C ARG A 71 16.47 -37.46 -18.50
N PHE A 72 17.21 -37.60 -17.40
CA PHE A 72 16.69 -37.26 -16.08
C PHE A 72 16.39 -35.75 -15.97
N HIS A 73 17.28 -34.90 -16.46
CA HIS A 73 17.08 -33.46 -16.55
C HIS A 73 15.80 -33.11 -17.32
N GLN A 74 15.56 -33.76 -18.46
CA GLN A 74 14.34 -33.56 -19.24
C GLN A 74 13.09 -33.96 -18.43
N VAL A 75 13.09 -35.13 -17.79
CA VAL A 75 11.98 -35.59 -16.93
C VAL A 75 11.74 -34.62 -15.77
N LEU A 76 12.82 -34.13 -15.17
CA LEU A 76 12.79 -33.20 -14.06
C LEU A 76 12.04 -31.91 -14.44
N TRP A 77 12.35 -31.32 -15.58
CA TRP A 77 11.68 -30.09 -16.03
C TRP A 77 10.30 -30.31 -16.63
N GLU A 78 10.11 -31.33 -17.47
CA GLU A 78 8.85 -31.55 -18.17
C GLU A 78 7.75 -32.11 -17.25
N LYS A 79 8.11 -32.95 -16.27
CA LYS A 79 7.15 -33.61 -15.39
C LYS A 79 7.15 -33.02 -13.98
N VAL A 80 8.31 -32.94 -13.33
CA VAL A 80 8.39 -32.57 -11.90
C VAL A 80 8.09 -31.10 -11.72
N TYR A 81 8.85 -30.24 -12.39
CA TYR A 81 8.66 -28.80 -12.30
C TYR A 81 7.22 -28.39 -12.67
N ARG A 82 6.69 -28.88 -13.80
CA ARG A 82 5.30 -28.60 -14.20
C ARG A 82 4.26 -29.09 -13.18
N SER A 83 4.53 -30.19 -12.50
CA SER A 83 3.65 -30.68 -11.43
C SER A 83 3.75 -29.82 -10.18
N THR A 84 4.97 -29.43 -9.77
CA THR A 84 5.18 -28.49 -8.66
C THR A 84 4.51 -27.14 -8.94
N GLU A 85 4.67 -26.61 -10.15
CA GLU A 85 3.99 -25.39 -10.63
C GLU A 85 2.46 -25.53 -10.56
N PHE A 86 1.92 -26.68 -10.95
CA PHE A 86 0.48 -26.89 -10.85
C PHE A 86 0.01 -26.95 -9.38
N LEU A 87 0.74 -27.71 -8.55
CA LEU A 87 0.37 -27.97 -7.16
C LEU A 87 0.49 -26.75 -6.26
N VAL A 88 1.38 -25.79 -6.57
CA VAL A 88 1.56 -24.58 -5.73
C VAL A 88 0.31 -23.70 -5.71
N HIS A 89 -0.54 -23.80 -6.72
CA HIS A 89 -1.79 -23.05 -6.82
C HIS A 89 -2.99 -23.78 -6.20
N GLU A 90 -2.80 -25.00 -5.68
CA GLU A 90 -3.87 -25.74 -5.00
C GLU A 90 -4.15 -25.16 -3.60
N PRO A 91 -5.42 -25.11 -3.17
CA PRO A 91 -5.76 -24.81 -1.79
C PRO A 91 -5.07 -25.78 -0.82
N GLY A 92 -4.34 -25.26 0.17
CA GLY A 92 -3.60 -26.09 1.12
C GLY A 92 -2.29 -26.66 0.58
N ALA A 93 -1.71 -26.05 -0.46
CA ALA A 93 -0.37 -26.37 -0.95
C ALA A 93 0.65 -26.49 0.21
N PRO A 94 1.43 -27.58 0.33
CA PRO A 94 2.41 -27.73 1.40
C PRO A 94 3.63 -26.81 1.23
N GLU A 95 4.24 -26.39 2.33
CA GLU A 95 5.46 -25.55 2.35
C GLU A 95 6.64 -26.18 1.59
N THR A 96 6.70 -27.51 1.52
CA THR A 96 7.73 -28.24 0.79
C THR A 96 7.76 -27.95 -0.71
N LEU A 97 6.67 -27.41 -1.28
CA LEU A 97 6.68 -26.88 -2.65
C LEU A 97 7.56 -25.65 -2.79
N GLY A 98 7.76 -24.89 -1.71
CA GLY A 98 8.67 -23.76 -1.63
C GLY A 98 10.12 -24.22 -1.67
N ASP A 99 10.45 -25.29 -0.94
CA ASP A 99 11.78 -25.93 -1.00
C ASP A 99 12.09 -26.41 -2.43
N LEU A 100 11.12 -27.05 -3.08
CA LEU A 100 11.26 -27.54 -4.46
C LEU A 100 11.46 -26.39 -5.44
N GLY A 101 10.61 -25.36 -5.33
CA GLY A 101 10.74 -24.14 -6.13
C GLY A 101 12.12 -23.51 -5.99
N ALA A 102 12.65 -23.42 -4.77
CA ALA A 102 13.97 -22.84 -4.51
C ALA A 102 15.08 -23.68 -5.14
N ASN A 103 15.02 -25.01 -4.98
CA ASN A 103 15.97 -25.92 -5.63
C ASN A 103 15.93 -25.82 -7.16
N PHE A 104 14.76 -25.64 -7.76
CA PHE A 104 14.62 -25.39 -9.20
C PHE A 104 15.23 -24.05 -9.63
N THR A 105 14.98 -22.99 -8.87
CA THR A 105 15.59 -21.68 -9.12
C THR A 105 17.12 -21.77 -9.06
N ILE A 106 17.67 -22.41 -8.02
CA ILE A 106 19.11 -22.58 -7.84
C ILE A 106 19.68 -23.44 -8.96
N LEU A 107 19.02 -24.55 -9.30
CA LEU A 107 19.45 -25.41 -10.40
C LEU A 107 19.53 -24.63 -11.71
N LEU A 108 18.52 -23.84 -12.09
CA LEU A 108 18.59 -23.00 -13.30
C LEU A 108 19.69 -21.95 -13.25
N PHE A 109 19.97 -21.45 -12.05
CA PHE A 109 20.99 -20.43 -11.84
C PHE A 109 22.41 -21.01 -11.89
N GLU A 110 22.59 -22.26 -11.44
CA GLU A 110 23.85 -23.01 -11.53
C GLU A 110 24.05 -23.66 -12.91
N TYR A 111 22.96 -23.95 -13.63
CA TYR A 111 22.99 -24.63 -14.91
C TYR A 111 23.44 -23.69 -16.05
N GLN A 112 24.57 -24.03 -16.67
CA GLN A 112 25.16 -23.32 -17.82
C GLN A 112 24.92 -24.04 -19.15
N GLY A 113 24.18 -25.16 -19.15
CA GLY A 113 23.91 -25.96 -20.36
C GLY A 113 22.75 -25.44 -21.21
N GLU A 114 22.55 -26.05 -22.38
CA GLU A 114 21.38 -25.79 -23.23
C GLU A 114 20.10 -26.22 -22.51
N GLN A 115 19.19 -25.27 -22.28
CA GLN A 115 17.90 -25.57 -21.69
C GLN A 115 17.03 -26.40 -22.64
N PRO A 116 16.07 -27.20 -22.13
CA PRO A 116 15.06 -27.84 -22.95
C PRO A 116 14.33 -26.76 -23.76
N LYS A 117 14.43 -26.82 -25.10
CA LYS A 117 13.90 -25.79 -26.02
C LYS A 117 12.39 -25.54 -25.86
N ASP A 118 11.68 -26.48 -25.26
CA ASP A 118 10.22 -26.50 -25.17
C ASP A 118 9.65 -25.81 -23.91
N LEU A 119 10.51 -25.32 -22.99
CA LEU A 119 10.05 -24.80 -21.69
C LEU A 119 10.21 -23.28 -21.50
N ASP A 120 11.03 -22.56 -22.28
CA ASP A 120 11.29 -21.10 -22.11
C ASP A 120 11.38 -20.66 -20.63
N LEU A 121 12.14 -21.42 -19.83
CA LEU A 121 12.24 -21.24 -18.38
C LEU A 121 13.59 -20.64 -18.00
N ASN A 122 13.62 -19.37 -17.64
CA ASN A 122 14.80 -18.78 -16.99
C ASN A 122 14.63 -18.71 -15.46
N THR A 123 15.74 -18.50 -14.75
CA THR A 123 15.78 -18.34 -13.28
C THR A 123 14.77 -17.30 -12.80
N LEU A 124 14.67 -16.17 -13.51
CA LEU A 124 13.75 -15.08 -13.17
C LEU A 124 12.27 -15.51 -13.26
N THR A 125 11.92 -16.36 -14.22
CA THR A 125 10.56 -16.89 -14.41
C THR A 125 10.15 -17.78 -13.26
N VAL A 126 11.03 -18.70 -12.86
CA VAL A 126 10.80 -19.55 -11.68
C VAL A 126 10.74 -18.71 -10.41
N PHE A 127 11.64 -17.72 -10.29
CA PHE A 127 11.65 -16.81 -9.16
C PHE A 127 10.32 -16.07 -9.03
N HIS A 128 9.86 -15.40 -10.08
CA HIS A 128 8.61 -14.66 -10.06
C HIS A 128 7.39 -15.51 -9.73
N ARG A 129 7.42 -16.79 -10.11
CA ARG A 129 6.36 -17.75 -9.83
C ARG A 129 6.28 -18.04 -8.34
N PHE A 130 7.36 -18.53 -7.74
CA PHE A 130 7.36 -19.02 -6.34
C PHE A 130 7.53 -17.92 -5.29
N SER A 131 8.26 -16.83 -5.59
CA SER A 131 8.35 -15.66 -4.70
C SER A 131 7.02 -14.90 -4.58
N GLY A 132 6.09 -15.17 -5.49
CA GLY A 132 4.83 -14.46 -5.59
C GLY A 132 4.94 -13.07 -6.19
N VAL A 133 6.14 -12.54 -6.52
CA VAL A 133 6.39 -11.13 -6.93
C VAL A 133 5.55 -10.64 -8.10
N MET A 134 5.07 -11.53 -8.98
CA MET A 134 4.15 -11.14 -10.05
C MET A 134 2.72 -10.85 -9.54
N PRO A 135 2.04 -9.79 -10.01
CA PRO A 135 0.70 -9.45 -9.54
C PRO A 135 -0.33 -10.55 -9.73
N VAL A 136 -0.18 -11.35 -10.78
CA VAL A 136 -1.08 -12.43 -11.14
C VAL A 136 -0.77 -13.73 -10.36
N SER A 137 0.34 -13.78 -9.61
CA SER A 137 0.72 -15.01 -8.89
C SER A 137 -0.21 -15.25 -7.69
N THR A 138 -0.82 -16.43 -7.66
CA THR A 138 -1.69 -16.91 -6.57
C THR A 138 -0.95 -17.82 -5.58
N VAL A 139 0.38 -17.80 -5.57
CA VAL A 139 1.16 -18.64 -4.66
C VAL A 139 0.84 -18.30 -3.20
N PRO A 140 0.49 -19.30 -2.37
CA PRO A 140 0.25 -19.09 -0.95
C PRO A 140 1.49 -18.54 -0.23
N TYR A 141 1.28 -17.60 0.69
CA TYR A 141 2.37 -16.85 1.33
C TYR A 141 3.32 -17.73 2.12
N HIS A 142 2.82 -18.78 2.79
CA HIS A 142 3.68 -19.72 3.53
C HIS A 142 4.65 -20.45 2.60
N VAL A 143 4.22 -20.78 1.37
CA VAL A 143 5.10 -21.36 0.35
C VAL A 143 6.12 -20.34 -0.12
N ALA A 144 5.71 -19.09 -0.38
CA ALA A 144 6.62 -18.03 -0.80
C ALA A 144 7.67 -17.69 0.27
N VAL A 145 7.27 -17.61 1.54
CA VAL A 145 8.17 -17.38 2.69
C VAL A 145 9.15 -18.55 2.84
N ARG A 146 8.68 -19.79 2.73
CA ARG A 146 9.57 -20.98 2.76
C ARG A 146 10.56 -20.96 1.59
N TYR A 147 10.08 -20.67 0.38
CA TYR A 147 10.90 -20.53 -0.83
C TYR A 147 12.03 -19.51 -0.63
N LEU A 148 11.72 -18.32 -0.11
CA LEU A 148 12.73 -17.27 0.13
C LEU A 148 13.73 -17.69 1.21
N ASN A 149 13.29 -18.33 2.29
CA ASN A 149 14.19 -18.83 3.32
C ASN A 149 15.21 -19.82 2.77
N VAL A 150 14.80 -20.77 1.94
CA VAL A 150 15.72 -21.75 1.32
C VAL A 150 16.68 -21.08 0.34
N LEU A 151 16.21 -20.11 -0.45
CA LEU A 151 17.11 -19.38 -1.35
C LEU A 151 18.23 -18.64 -0.61
N LEU A 152 17.95 -18.11 0.58
CA LEU A 152 18.94 -17.41 1.40
C LEU A 152 19.86 -18.36 2.18
N GLU A 153 19.51 -19.64 2.32
CA GLU A 153 20.36 -20.67 2.93
C GLU A 153 21.43 -21.22 1.99
N GLU A 154 21.19 -21.14 0.69
CA GLU A 154 21.93 -21.88 -0.31
C GLU A 154 23.02 -21.03 -1.00
N SER A 155 23.81 -21.68 -1.87
CA SER A 155 24.84 -21.07 -2.74
C SER A 155 24.37 -19.83 -3.51
N PHE A 156 23.06 -19.68 -3.69
CA PHE A 156 22.43 -18.53 -4.33
C PHE A 156 22.74 -17.21 -3.62
N LEU A 157 22.76 -17.20 -2.29
CA LEU A 157 23.11 -15.99 -1.52
C LEU A 157 24.54 -15.54 -1.80
N ALA A 158 25.50 -16.47 -1.83
CA ALA A 158 26.90 -16.14 -2.09
C ALA A 158 27.07 -15.45 -3.44
N LYS A 159 26.37 -15.93 -4.47
CA LYS A 159 26.38 -15.31 -5.81
C LYS A 159 25.67 -13.95 -5.88
N ILE A 160 24.65 -13.72 -5.04
CA ILE A 160 24.08 -12.37 -4.86
C ILE A 160 25.13 -11.45 -4.23
N GLN A 161 25.83 -11.92 -3.20
CA GLN A 161 26.87 -11.16 -2.51
C GLN A 161 28.07 -10.82 -3.40
N ASP A 162 28.39 -11.70 -4.35
CA ASP A 162 29.44 -11.47 -5.36
C ASP A 162 29.02 -10.49 -6.47
N GLY A 163 27.80 -9.96 -6.44
CA GLY A 163 27.29 -8.96 -7.38
C GLY A 163 26.83 -9.53 -8.73
N GLU A 164 26.90 -10.84 -8.93
CA GLU A 164 26.45 -11.51 -10.17
C GLU A 164 24.91 -11.45 -10.34
N ALA A 165 24.18 -11.11 -9.27
CA ALA A 165 22.73 -11.20 -9.18
C ALA A 165 22.07 -10.02 -8.43
N GLU A 166 22.61 -8.81 -8.49
CA GLU A 166 22.08 -7.62 -7.79
C GLU A 166 20.58 -7.36 -8.02
N SER A 167 20.05 -7.69 -9.21
CA SER A 167 18.62 -7.55 -9.50
C SER A 167 17.74 -8.46 -8.64
N TYR A 168 18.24 -9.62 -8.23
CA TYR A 168 17.48 -10.58 -7.42
C TYR A 168 17.32 -10.12 -5.97
N GLU A 169 18.29 -9.40 -5.42
CA GLU A 169 18.19 -8.82 -4.08
C GLU A 169 16.96 -7.93 -3.95
N ARG A 170 16.73 -7.05 -4.92
CA ARG A 170 15.54 -6.19 -4.97
C ARG A 170 14.24 -7.00 -5.02
N LEU A 171 14.24 -8.07 -5.82
CA LEU A 171 13.08 -8.94 -5.97
C LEU A 171 12.79 -9.75 -4.70
N ILE A 172 13.82 -10.15 -3.95
CA ILE A 172 13.68 -10.81 -2.65
C ILE A 172 13.05 -9.83 -1.64
N VAL A 173 13.54 -8.59 -1.59
CA VAL A 173 12.97 -7.56 -0.70
C VAL A 173 11.51 -7.27 -1.06
N GLN A 174 11.18 -7.15 -2.35
CA GLN A 174 9.79 -6.99 -2.81
C GLN A 174 8.90 -8.17 -2.36
N ALA A 175 9.39 -9.41 -2.52
CA ALA A 175 8.66 -10.61 -2.14
C ALA A 175 8.40 -10.66 -0.63
N TRP A 176 9.42 -10.34 0.17
CA TRP A 176 9.34 -10.27 1.63
C TRP A 176 8.37 -9.19 2.10
N LEU A 177 8.48 -7.95 1.59
CA LEU A 177 7.58 -6.86 1.97
C LEU A 177 6.13 -7.21 1.65
N ARG A 178 5.87 -7.91 0.55
CA ARG A 178 4.53 -8.41 0.24
C ARG A 178 4.05 -9.49 1.19
N ALA A 179 4.92 -10.44 1.55
CA ALA A 179 4.57 -11.43 2.56
C ALA A 179 4.19 -10.73 3.88
N LEU A 180 4.96 -9.71 4.29
CA LEU A 180 4.68 -8.90 5.46
C LEU A 180 3.33 -8.15 5.40
N ILE A 181 2.98 -7.57 4.25
CA ILE A 181 1.73 -6.81 4.08
C ILE A 181 0.52 -7.74 4.09
N PHE A 182 0.62 -8.89 3.43
CA PHE A 182 -0.55 -9.73 3.15
C PHE A 182 -0.70 -10.94 4.08
N HIS A 183 0.28 -11.25 4.92
CA HIS A 183 0.23 -12.36 5.85
C HIS A 183 -0.07 -11.91 7.28
N SER A 184 -1.08 -12.50 7.91
CA SER A 184 -1.44 -12.21 9.29
C SER A 184 -0.46 -12.87 10.26
N PRO A 185 0.13 -12.14 11.23
CA PRO A 185 0.96 -12.74 12.27
C PRO A 185 0.19 -13.70 13.20
N ARG A 186 -1.13 -13.86 13.03
CA ARG A 186 -1.96 -14.79 13.80
C ARG A 186 -1.73 -16.26 13.44
N ASP A 187 -1.12 -16.56 12.29
CA ASP A 187 -0.70 -17.90 11.89
C ASP A 187 0.70 -18.20 12.45
N GLY A 188 0.75 -18.69 13.70
CA GLY A 188 1.99 -18.77 14.49
C GLY A 188 3.20 -19.50 13.86
N VAL A 189 2.99 -20.46 12.94
CA VAL A 189 4.09 -21.16 12.26
C VAL A 189 4.71 -20.30 11.14
N VAL A 190 3.86 -19.61 10.39
CA VAL A 190 4.29 -18.78 9.26
C VAL A 190 4.83 -17.45 9.76
N ALA A 191 4.29 -16.92 10.87
CA ALA A 191 4.83 -15.76 11.56
C ALA A 191 6.30 -15.96 11.96
N GLN A 192 6.64 -17.10 12.58
CA GLN A 192 8.04 -17.42 12.91
C GLN A 192 8.91 -17.51 11.66
N SER A 193 8.43 -18.17 10.61
CA SER A 193 9.17 -18.31 9.34
C SER A 193 9.41 -16.96 8.66
N LEU A 194 8.50 -16.00 8.82
CA LEU A 194 8.63 -14.64 8.31
C LEU A 194 9.59 -13.80 9.18
N GLU A 195 9.58 -13.98 10.49
CA GLU A 195 10.58 -13.37 11.38
C GLU A 195 12.00 -13.88 11.07
N ASP A 196 12.16 -15.20 10.92
CA ASP A 196 13.44 -15.81 10.55
C ASP A 196 13.93 -15.28 9.19
N LEU A 197 13.03 -15.15 8.21
CA LEU A 197 13.33 -14.54 6.91
C LEU A 197 13.78 -13.09 7.09
N THR A 198 13.06 -12.32 7.90
CA THR A 198 13.36 -10.91 8.17
C THR A 198 14.76 -10.75 8.75
N HIS A 199 15.10 -11.54 9.77
CA HIS A 199 16.43 -11.52 10.38
C HIS A 199 17.53 -11.91 9.39
N ARG A 200 17.30 -12.93 8.55
CA ARG A 200 18.26 -13.34 7.51
C ARG A 200 18.49 -12.24 6.49
N LEU A 201 17.44 -11.61 5.97
CA LEU A 201 17.56 -10.52 5.01
C LEU A 201 18.47 -9.41 5.56
N PHE A 202 18.23 -8.98 6.80
CA PHE A 202 19.00 -7.89 7.40
C PHE A 202 20.43 -8.26 7.79
N SER A 203 20.70 -9.54 8.06
CA SER A 203 22.06 -10.01 8.39
C SER A 203 22.88 -10.42 7.17
N GLN A 204 22.25 -10.78 6.05
CA GLN A 204 22.92 -11.45 4.94
C GLN A 204 22.93 -10.64 3.63
N LEU A 205 22.01 -9.69 3.45
CA LEU A 205 21.94 -8.89 2.22
C LEU A 205 22.82 -7.63 2.31
N PRO A 206 23.89 -7.52 1.50
CA PRO A 206 24.87 -6.43 1.61
C PRO A 206 24.27 -5.05 1.39
N SER A 207 23.30 -4.94 0.49
CA SER A 207 22.65 -3.68 0.15
C SER A 207 21.85 -3.12 1.33
N LEU A 208 21.17 -4.00 2.07
CA LEU A 208 20.40 -3.63 3.26
C LEU A 208 21.33 -3.28 4.44
N HIS A 209 22.37 -4.08 4.65
CA HIS A 209 23.32 -3.87 5.74
C HIS A 209 24.18 -2.61 5.54
N GLY A 210 24.65 -2.38 4.30
CA GLY A 210 25.55 -1.27 3.97
C GLY A 210 24.86 0.07 3.78
N ASN A 211 23.65 0.11 3.19
CA ASN A 211 22.97 1.36 2.82
C ASN A 211 21.83 1.78 3.75
N ILE A 212 21.28 0.87 4.56
CA ILE A 212 20.03 1.11 5.29
C ILE A 212 20.21 0.86 6.80
N LEU A 213 20.97 -0.17 7.21
CA LEU A 213 21.01 -0.64 8.61
C LEU A 213 22.28 -0.35 9.41
N GLN A 214 23.07 0.69 9.07
CA GLN A 214 24.09 1.20 10.01
C GLN A 214 23.51 1.82 11.30
N LEU A 215 22.18 1.77 11.46
CA LEU A 215 21.43 2.26 12.62
C LEU A 215 21.40 1.18 13.72
N SER A 216 22.49 1.07 14.46
CA SER A 216 22.77 0.09 15.53
C SER A 216 21.81 0.06 16.74
N ASP A 217 20.69 0.79 16.71
CA ASP A 217 19.86 1.08 17.91
C ASP A 217 18.34 0.83 17.71
N LEU A 218 17.94 0.02 16.72
CA LEU A 218 16.51 -0.18 16.45
C LEU A 218 15.91 -1.20 17.43
N GLN A 219 15.18 -0.70 18.44
CA GLN A 219 14.46 -1.48 19.46
C GLN A 219 13.03 -1.90 19.04
N GLU A 220 12.61 -1.58 17.82
CA GLU A 220 11.28 -1.93 17.26
C GLU A 220 11.36 -3.19 16.37
N GLN A 221 10.20 -3.74 15.96
CA GLN A 221 10.15 -4.87 15.01
C GLN A 221 11.01 -4.56 13.77
N ASP A 222 11.88 -5.49 13.38
CA ASP A 222 12.94 -5.29 12.37
C ASP A 222 12.44 -4.70 11.03
N TRP A 223 11.20 -4.99 10.63
CA TRP A 223 10.61 -4.44 9.41
C TRP A 223 10.17 -2.98 9.53
N ILE A 224 9.75 -2.53 10.71
CA ILE A 224 9.41 -1.11 10.99
C ILE A 224 10.69 -0.29 10.93
N ALA A 225 11.72 -0.80 11.60
CA ALA A 225 13.08 -0.28 11.59
C ALA A 225 13.60 -0.08 10.17
N PHE A 226 13.37 -1.04 9.28
CA PHE A 226 13.67 -0.91 7.85
C PHE A 226 12.92 0.25 7.17
N LEU A 227 11.59 0.36 7.34
CA LEU A 227 10.82 1.45 6.72
C LEU A 227 11.26 2.83 7.24
N VAL A 228 11.56 2.95 8.52
CA VAL A 228 12.10 4.18 9.13
C VAL A 228 13.47 4.52 8.53
N ALA A 229 14.34 3.53 8.38
CA ALA A 229 15.66 3.72 7.81
C ALA A 229 15.62 4.16 6.34
N LEU A 230 14.69 3.63 5.53
CA LEU A 230 14.47 4.14 4.16
C LEU A 230 14.11 5.62 4.16
N GLY A 231 13.15 6.01 5.00
CA GLY A 231 12.72 7.39 5.16
C GLY A 231 13.85 8.33 5.58
N TYR A 232 14.62 7.91 6.58
CA TYR A 232 15.76 8.67 7.09
C TYR A 232 16.87 8.80 6.05
N GLY A 233 17.20 7.72 5.33
CA GLY A 233 18.22 7.73 4.28
C GLY A 233 17.98 8.78 3.21
N TYR A 234 16.72 9.01 2.83
CA TYR A 234 16.35 10.07 1.89
C TYR A 234 16.67 11.48 2.41
N GLN A 235 16.50 11.71 3.71
CA GLN A 235 16.73 13.01 4.35
C GLN A 235 18.21 13.34 4.51
N ILE A 236 19.10 12.34 4.47
CA ILE A 236 20.56 12.54 4.61
C ILE A 236 21.16 13.17 3.34
N TYR A 237 20.62 12.83 2.16
CA TYR A 237 21.18 13.33 0.90
C TYR A 237 20.88 14.83 0.71
N GLU A 238 21.92 15.63 0.51
CA GLU A 238 21.81 17.08 0.34
C GLU A 238 21.54 17.48 -1.12
N THR A 239 21.93 16.65 -2.09
CA THR A 239 21.78 16.96 -3.52
C THR A 239 20.54 16.33 -4.13
N GLU A 240 19.85 17.08 -5.01
CA GLU A 240 18.67 16.57 -5.71
C GLU A 240 18.98 15.31 -6.54
N GLY A 241 20.16 15.22 -7.16
CA GLY A 241 20.56 14.06 -7.95
C GLY A 241 20.68 12.77 -7.14
N GLU A 242 21.25 12.86 -5.94
CA GLU A 242 21.36 11.72 -5.02
C GLU A 242 19.99 11.32 -4.46
N GLN A 243 19.15 12.29 -4.11
CA GLN A 243 17.77 12.05 -3.67
C GLN A 243 16.95 11.34 -4.74
N VAL A 244 17.08 11.74 -6.02
CA VAL A 244 16.40 11.08 -7.14
C VAL A 244 16.88 9.64 -7.31
N HIS A 245 18.19 9.40 -7.24
CA HIS A 245 18.75 8.05 -7.36
C HIS A 245 18.32 7.15 -6.20
N TYR A 246 18.37 7.67 -4.97
CA TYR A 246 17.93 6.95 -3.78
C TYR A 246 16.42 6.66 -3.82
N LYS A 247 15.60 7.64 -4.23
CA LYS A 247 14.16 7.44 -4.45
C LYS A 247 13.90 6.32 -5.45
N ALA A 248 14.61 6.28 -6.57
CA ALA A 248 14.48 5.21 -7.55
C ALA A 248 14.87 3.83 -6.97
N LEU A 249 15.93 3.76 -6.15
CA LEU A 249 16.32 2.56 -5.44
C LEU A 249 15.23 2.09 -4.48
N VAL A 250 14.69 2.99 -3.63
CA VAL A 250 13.61 2.65 -2.68
C VAL A 250 12.36 2.17 -3.41
N LEU A 251 11.92 2.87 -4.46
CA LEU A 251 10.78 2.44 -5.26
C LEU A 251 11.02 1.07 -5.91
N SER A 252 12.27 0.73 -6.23
CA SER A 252 12.62 -0.60 -6.71
C SER A 252 12.53 -1.69 -5.63
N TYR A 253 12.60 -1.37 -4.34
CA TYR A 253 12.31 -2.32 -3.26
C TYR A 253 10.81 -2.47 -2.99
N LEU A 254 10.04 -1.40 -3.15
CA LEU A 254 8.58 -1.43 -2.98
C LEU A 254 7.89 -2.15 -4.16
N GLY A 255 8.46 -2.04 -5.36
CA GLY A 255 7.91 -2.66 -6.56
C GLY A 255 6.49 -2.16 -6.89
N PRO A 256 5.69 -2.92 -7.67
CA PRO A 256 4.34 -2.53 -8.06
C PRO A 256 3.31 -2.84 -6.96
N LEU A 257 3.54 -2.35 -5.75
CA LEU A 257 2.72 -2.66 -4.57
C LEU A 257 1.23 -2.35 -4.76
N ASP A 258 0.90 -1.23 -5.40
CA ASP A 258 -0.47 -0.83 -5.71
C ASP A 258 -1.20 -1.87 -6.58
N LYS A 259 -0.51 -2.47 -7.55
CA LYS A 259 -1.08 -3.53 -8.41
C LYS A 259 -1.41 -4.78 -7.62
N HIS A 260 -0.57 -5.14 -6.65
CA HIS A 260 -0.83 -6.28 -5.76
C HIS A 260 -2.03 -6.03 -4.86
N LEU A 261 -2.11 -4.84 -4.27
CA LEU A 261 -3.24 -4.43 -3.45
C LEU A 261 -4.54 -4.43 -4.26
N ARG A 262 -4.56 -3.88 -5.48
CA ARG A 262 -5.75 -3.89 -6.37
C ARG A 262 -6.33 -5.29 -6.59
N ILE A 263 -5.47 -6.29 -6.74
CA ILE A 263 -5.91 -7.68 -6.99
C ILE A 263 -6.48 -8.31 -5.72
N ARG A 264 -5.95 -7.96 -4.54
CA ARG A 264 -6.31 -8.59 -3.26
C ARG A 264 -7.28 -7.77 -2.39
N VAL A 265 -7.57 -6.51 -2.73
CA VAL A 265 -8.49 -5.62 -1.99
C VAL A 265 -9.92 -6.19 -1.86
N HIS A 266 -10.29 -7.17 -2.68
CA HIS A 266 -11.59 -7.82 -2.62
C HIS A 266 -11.54 -9.22 -1.97
N SER A 267 -10.38 -9.63 -1.47
CA SER A 267 -10.15 -10.97 -0.93
C SER A 267 -10.65 -11.06 0.51
N PRO A 268 -11.56 -12.00 0.84
CA PRO A 268 -12.15 -12.11 2.17
C PRO A 268 -11.19 -12.65 3.24
N ASP A 269 -10.11 -13.30 2.80
CA ASP A 269 -9.02 -13.86 3.61
C ASP A 269 -7.96 -12.82 4.01
N LEU A 270 -8.08 -11.58 3.53
CA LEU A 270 -7.09 -10.55 3.79
C LEU A 270 -7.21 -10.00 5.21
N ASP A 271 -6.11 -10.05 5.97
CA ASP A 271 -6.02 -9.38 7.26
C ASP A 271 -5.79 -7.88 7.07
N TRP A 272 -6.91 -7.15 7.03
CA TRP A 272 -6.90 -5.71 6.87
C TRP A 272 -6.18 -4.98 7.99
N ALA A 273 -6.14 -5.49 9.22
CA ALA A 273 -5.43 -4.83 10.30
C ALA A 273 -3.93 -4.77 9.99
N GLN A 274 -3.36 -5.91 9.57
CA GLN A 274 -1.97 -6.00 9.14
C GLN A 274 -1.68 -5.11 7.93
N VAL A 275 -2.52 -5.18 6.89
CA VAL A 275 -2.35 -4.37 5.68
C VAL A 275 -2.31 -2.88 6.03
N HIS A 276 -3.27 -2.40 6.83
CA HIS A 276 -3.29 -1.00 7.25
C HIS A 276 -2.11 -0.63 8.13
N HIS A 277 -1.68 -1.52 9.02
CA HIS A 277 -0.55 -1.25 9.91
C HIS A 277 0.76 -1.08 9.15
N VAL A 278 1.06 -1.98 8.20
CA VAL A 278 2.29 -1.89 7.40
C VAL A 278 2.23 -0.69 6.46
N LEU A 279 1.09 -0.46 5.80
CA LEU A 279 0.95 0.64 4.86
C LEU A 279 0.94 2.00 5.55
N SER A 280 0.36 2.14 6.74
CA SER A 280 0.43 3.39 7.49
C SER A 280 1.86 3.70 7.91
N GLN A 281 2.63 2.70 8.32
CA GLN A 281 4.04 2.89 8.62
C GLN A 281 4.86 3.24 7.37
N LEU A 282 4.58 2.61 6.24
CA LEU A 282 5.21 2.95 4.97
C LEU A 282 4.93 4.41 4.59
N VAL A 283 3.69 4.86 4.70
CA VAL A 283 3.31 6.25 4.39
C VAL A 283 3.98 7.22 5.37
N PHE A 284 3.97 6.91 6.66
CA PHE A 284 4.56 7.76 7.69
C PHE A 284 6.07 7.91 7.51
N SER A 285 6.78 6.80 7.33
CA SER A 285 8.24 6.82 7.25
C SER A 285 8.75 7.20 5.86
N CYS A 286 8.07 6.75 4.80
CA CYS A 286 8.55 6.91 3.41
C CYS A 286 7.73 7.91 2.60
N GLY A 287 6.80 8.68 3.18
CA GLY A 287 5.92 9.61 2.46
C GLY A 287 6.60 10.44 1.36
N PRO A 288 7.70 11.17 1.65
CA PRO A 288 8.45 11.93 0.64
C PRO A 288 9.04 11.10 -0.51
N LEU A 289 9.34 9.82 -0.27
CA LEU A 289 9.88 8.89 -1.27
C LEU A 289 8.79 8.33 -2.19
N ILE A 290 7.60 8.06 -1.63
CA ILE A 290 6.50 7.45 -2.37
C ILE A 290 5.53 8.48 -2.97
N TYR A 291 5.68 9.75 -2.58
CA TYR A 291 5.02 10.89 -3.19
C TYR A 291 5.77 11.35 -4.45
N ASP A 292 4.99 11.66 -5.47
CA ASP A 292 5.43 12.42 -6.63
C ASP A 292 4.32 13.42 -6.97
N ALA A 293 4.70 14.59 -7.47
CA ALA A 293 3.73 15.61 -7.88
C ALA A 293 2.92 15.16 -9.12
N ASP A 294 3.42 14.14 -9.83
CA ASP A 294 2.70 13.50 -10.92
C ASP A 294 1.51 12.66 -10.44
N LYS A 295 0.48 12.58 -11.27
CA LYS A 295 -0.83 11.96 -10.95
C LYS A 295 -0.77 10.45 -10.70
N ASP A 296 0.33 9.79 -11.03
CA ASP A 296 0.51 8.33 -10.93
C ASP A 296 1.53 7.96 -9.84
N CYS A 297 1.57 8.72 -8.74
CA CYS A 297 2.46 8.39 -7.62
C CYS A 297 1.92 7.23 -6.76
N LEU A 298 2.85 6.50 -6.13
CA LEU A 298 2.53 5.33 -5.32
C LEU A 298 1.67 5.72 -4.12
N LEU A 299 1.96 6.85 -3.48
CA LEU A 299 1.17 7.34 -2.35
C LEU A 299 -0.31 7.55 -2.73
N SER A 300 -0.58 8.29 -3.81
CA SER A 300 -1.96 8.51 -4.29
C SER A 300 -2.68 7.19 -4.60
N SER A 301 -1.96 6.25 -5.22
CA SER A 301 -2.50 4.92 -5.52
C SER A 301 -2.83 4.13 -4.26
N LEU A 302 -1.97 4.13 -3.25
CA LEU A 302 -2.21 3.47 -1.96
C LEU A 302 -3.37 4.13 -1.21
N SER A 303 -3.42 5.46 -1.17
CA SER A 303 -4.51 6.23 -0.58
C SER A 303 -5.86 5.89 -1.21
N ALA A 304 -5.94 5.82 -2.54
CA ALA A 304 -7.16 5.45 -3.26
C ALA A 304 -7.58 3.99 -3.04
N LEU A 305 -6.65 3.07 -2.77
CA LEU A 305 -6.97 1.65 -2.61
C LEU A 305 -7.34 1.25 -1.20
N VAL A 306 -6.68 1.87 -0.21
CA VAL A 306 -6.68 1.39 1.17
C VAL A 306 -7.41 2.37 2.07
N ILE A 307 -7.19 3.68 1.89
CA ILE A 307 -7.79 4.72 2.74
C ILE A 307 -9.19 5.10 2.24
N LEU A 308 -9.35 5.23 0.94
CA LEU A 308 -10.63 5.52 0.29
C LEU A 308 -10.95 4.49 -0.82
N PRO A 309 -11.03 3.18 -0.50
CA PRO A 309 -11.31 2.14 -1.49
C PRO A 309 -12.55 2.50 -2.32
N PRO A 310 -12.55 2.30 -3.65
CA PRO A 310 -13.74 2.52 -4.48
C PRO A 310 -14.98 1.76 -3.98
N SER A 311 -14.79 0.64 -3.27
CA SER A 311 -15.86 -0.13 -2.61
C SER A 311 -16.50 0.57 -1.42
N VAL A 312 -15.85 1.56 -0.77
CA VAL A 312 -16.52 2.49 0.16
C VAL A 312 -17.67 3.21 -0.56
N TYR A 313 -17.52 3.42 -1.87
CA TYR A 313 -18.44 4.15 -2.71
C TYR A 313 -19.46 3.25 -3.44
N ASP A 314 -19.35 1.92 -3.30
CA ASP A 314 -20.28 0.95 -3.88
C ASP A 314 -21.38 0.55 -2.87
N LEU A 315 -22.56 1.15 -3.03
CA LEU A 315 -23.75 0.88 -2.21
C LEU A 315 -24.19 -0.59 -2.25
N ALA A 316 -23.85 -1.34 -3.30
CA ALA A 316 -24.19 -2.76 -3.38
C ALA A 316 -23.26 -3.66 -2.57
N ARG A 317 -22.09 -3.14 -2.16
CA ARG A 317 -21.03 -3.88 -1.45
C ARG A 317 -20.38 -2.98 -0.38
N PRO A 318 -21.07 -2.75 0.75
CA PRO A 318 -20.48 -1.99 1.85
C PRO A 318 -19.13 -2.59 2.27
N LEU A 319 -18.21 -1.74 2.73
CA LEU A 319 -16.94 -2.20 3.29
C LEU A 319 -17.17 -3.25 4.36
N ALA A 320 -16.41 -4.34 4.30
CA ALA A 320 -16.46 -5.35 5.34
C ALA A 320 -16.03 -4.72 6.68
N LEU A 321 -16.76 -5.04 7.76
CA LEU A 321 -16.51 -4.52 9.11
C LEU A 321 -15.03 -4.60 9.55
N PRO A 322 -14.27 -5.68 9.24
CA PRO A 322 -12.84 -5.73 9.57
C PRO A 322 -11.99 -4.64 8.91
N VAL A 323 -12.39 -4.17 7.73
CA VAL A 323 -11.72 -3.06 7.03
C VAL A 323 -11.96 -1.75 7.79
N LEU A 324 -13.20 -1.49 8.19
CA LEU A 324 -13.57 -0.29 8.96
C LEU A 324 -12.89 -0.27 10.34
N GLU A 325 -12.82 -1.42 11.01
CA GLU A 325 -12.10 -1.54 12.29
C GLU A 325 -10.60 -1.33 12.13
N ALA A 326 -9.99 -1.91 11.09
CA ALA A 326 -8.56 -1.72 10.79
C ALA A 326 -8.22 -0.27 10.43
N LEU A 327 -9.06 0.38 9.62
CA LEU A 327 -8.98 1.80 9.31
C LEU A 327 -9.05 2.64 10.59
N ARG A 328 -9.90 2.26 11.56
CA ARG A 328 -10.06 2.97 12.83
C ARG A 328 -8.85 2.81 13.77
N THR A 329 -8.19 1.64 13.78
CA THR A 329 -7.10 1.35 14.73
C THR A 329 -5.70 1.67 14.19
N HIS A 330 -5.46 1.55 12.89
CA HIS A 330 -4.11 1.59 12.31
C HIS A 330 -3.86 2.74 11.36
N LEU A 331 -4.90 3.45 10.94
CA LEU A 331 -4.74 4.61 10.07
C LEU A 331 -4.38 5.81 10.95
N ALA A 332 -3.08 6.05 11.09
CA ALA A 332 -2.58 7.26 11.72
C ALA A 332 -3.14 8.46 10.95
N MET A 333 -4.16 9.12 11.51
CA MET A 333 -4.74 10.35 10.96
C MET A 333 -3.66 11.37 10.58
N GLU A 334 -2.50 11.36 11.24
CA GLU A 334 -1.37 12.24 10.95
C GLU A 334 -0.81 12.12 9.53
N CYS A 335 -0.91 10.94 8.89
CA CYS A 335 -0.48 10.70 7.49
C CYS A 335 -1.47 11.29 6.48
N LEU A 336 -2.78 11.16 6.75
CA LEU A 336 -3.83 11.75 5.90
C LEU A 336 -3.83 13.28 5.89
N LEU A 337 -3.22 13.87 6.93
CA LEU A 337 -3.21 15.30 7.17
C LEU A 337 -1.96 16.01 6.64
N GLU A 338 -1.06 15.28 5.99
CA GLU A 338 0.09 15.86 5.25
C GLU A 338 -0.21 16.06 3.76
N GLU A 339 -1.26 15.43 3.24
CA GLU A 339 -1.61 15.54 1.81
C GLU A 339 -2.51 16.74 1.50
N GLU A 340 -2.02 17.64 0.65
CA GLU A 340 -2.87 18.58 -0.10
C GLU A 340 -3.93 17.84 -0.96
N GLY A 341 -3.62 16.60 -1.35
CA GLY A 341 -4.50 15.73 -2.16
C GLY A 341 -5.80 15.33 -1.48
N LEU A 342 -5.84 15.11 -0.16
CA LEU A 342 -7.09 14.83 0.56
C LEU A 342 -8.01 16.07 0.58
N GLN A 343 -7.41 17.25 0.77
CA GLN A 343 -8.12 18.52 0.71
C GLN A 343 -8.68 18.77 -0.70
N GLU A 344 -7.88 18.55 -1.74
CA GLU A 344 -8.29 18.71 -3.14
C GLU A 344 -9.38 17.70 -3.53
N TYR A 345 -9.26 16.44 -3.10
CA TYR A 345 -10.27 15.41 -3.32
C TYR A 345 -11.60 15.77 -2.65
N LEU A 346 -11.58 16.14 -1.36
CA LEU A 346 -12.80 16.53 -0.65
C LEU A 346 -13.44 17.78 -1.28
N ASN A 347 -12.63 18.78 -1.65
CA ASN A 347 -13.14 19.97 -2.35
C ASN A 347 -13.80 19.60 -3.68
N THR A 348 -13.15 18.74 -4.47
CA THR A 348 -13.66 18.25 -5.76
C THR A 348 -14.96 17.47 -5.57
N ALA A 349 -14.99 16.53 -4.62
CA ALA A 349 -16.16 15.73 -4.30
C ALA A 349 -17.35 16.59 -3.84
N ILE A 350 -17.10 17.63 -3.03
CA ILE A 350 -18.13 18.59 -2.57
C ILE A 350 -18.67 19.41 -3.75
N LEU A 351 -17.78 19.90 -4.62
CA LEU A 351 -18.15 20.64 -5.83
C LEU A 351 -18.97 19.79 -6.80
N GLU A 352 -18.59 18.53 -7.03
CA GLU A 352 -19.32 17.59 -7.87
C GLU A 352 -20.68 17.18 -7.28
N THR A 353 -20.75 16.99 -5.96
CA THR A 353 -22.02 16.75 -5.25
C THR A 353 -22.95 17.96 -5.40
N HIS A 354 -22.41 19.17 -5.42
CA HIS A 354 -23.19 20.39 -5.63
C HIS A 354 -23.68 20.54 -7.08
N LEU A 355 -22.82 20.26 -8.06
CA LEU A 355 -23.15 20.35 -9.48
C LEU A 355 -24.19 19.30 -9.89
N SER A 356 -24.04 18.06 -9.39
CA SER A 356 -25.00 16.98 -9.63
C SER A 356 -26.40 17.23 -9.02
N GLN A 357 -26.49 18.03 -7.96
CA GLN A 357 -27.78 18.47 -7.41
C GLN A 357 -28.45 19.57 -8.26
N LYS A 358 -27.68 20.39 -8.99
CA LYS A 358 -28.20 21.41 -9.93
C LYS A 358 -28.67 20.83 -11.26
N ASP A 359 -28.08 19.73 -11.73
CA ASP A 359 -28.44 19.05 -12.99
C ASP A 359 -29.82 18.38 -12.99
N LYS A 360 -30.64 18.57 -11.95
CA LYS A 360 -32.07 18.24 -11.96
C LYS A 360 -32.94 19.28 -12.68
N HIS A 361 -32.34 20.28 -13.36
CA HIS A 361 -33.04 21.12 -14.34
C HIS A 361 -32.67 20.72 -15.78
N PRO A 362 -33.66 20.48 -16.66
CA PRO A 362 -33.45 19.81 -17.93
C PRO A 362 -33.09 20.82 -19.03
N ILE A 363 -31.89 21.38 -19.07
CA ILE A 363 -31.41 22.06 -20.28
C ILE A 363 -29.90 21.79 -20.42
N ILE A 364 -29.51 21.30 -21.60
CA ILE A 364 -28.15 20.96 -22.05
C ILE A 364 -27.74 19.50 -21.81
N SER A 365 -28.42 18.60 -22.51
CA SER A 365 -27.82 17.34 -22.97
C SER A 365 -26.88 17.64 -24.16
N GLY A 366 -25.57 17.62 -23.92
CA GLY A 366 -24.57 17.80 -24.97
C GLY A 366 -23.16 17.42 -24.52
N SER A 367 -22.73 16.22 -24.93
CA SER A 367 -21.34 15.72 -24.99
C SER A 367 -20.49 15.72 -23.71
N SER A 368 -20.27 14.53 -23.13
CA SER A 368 -18.93 13.93 -22.96
C SER A 368 -19.02 12.63 -22.15
N SER A 369 -18.89 11.52 -22.86
CA SER A 369 -18.69 10.20 -22.30
C SER A 369 -17.24 10.07 -21.84
N LEU A 370 -16.92 10.37 -20.57
CA LEU A 370 -15.73 9.87 -19.84
C LEU A 370 -15.65 10.27 -18.34
N SER A 371 -16.66 10.87 -17.71
CA SER A 371 -16.61 11.27 -16.28
C SER A 371 -17.65 10.62 -15.35
N SER A 372 -18.32 9.54 -15.78
CA SER A 372 -19.40 8.92 -14.98
C SER A 372 -18.92 8.00 -13.85
N ALA A 373 -17.63 7.64 -13.79
CA ALA A 373 -17.11 6.64 -12.84
C ALA A 373 -16.67 7.23 -11.48
N LEU A 374 -16.63 8.56 -11.33
CA LEU A 374 -16.10 9.22 -10.14
C LEU A 374 -17.08 10.16 -9.45
N ARG A 375 -18.35 10.24 -9.87
CA ARG A 375 -19.33 11.09 -9.19
C ARG A 375 -19.60 10.54 -7.79
N PRO A 376 -19.15 11.18 -6.70
CA PRO A 376 -19.51 10.72 -5.37
C PRO A 376 -21.00 10.94 -5.21
N THR A 377 -21.74 9.85 -5.01
CA THR A 377 -23.13 9.96 -4.55
C THR A 377 -23.12 10.50 -3.11
N VAL A 378 -24.26 11.00 -2.66
CA VAL A 378 -24.39 11.67 -1.36
C VAL A 378 -24.11 10.73 -0.16
N GLU A 379 -24.29 9.42 -0.34
CA GLU A 379 -24.09 8.39 0.69
C GLU A 379 -22.62 8.06 0.98
N PRO A 380 -21.75 7.79 -0.01
CA PRO A 380 -20.33 7.56 0.22
C PRO A 380 -19.61 8.71 0.95
N LEU A 381 -19.94 9.95 0.60
CA LEU A 381 -19.42 11.11 1.34
C LEU A 381 -19.88 11.11 2.80
N SER A 382 -21.10 10.61 3.08
CA SER A 382 -21.61 10.51 4.44
C SER A 382 -20.90 9.43 5.22
N GLN A 383 -20.55 8.31 4.59
CA GLN A 383 -19.79 7.24 5.23
C GLN A 383 -18.35 7.68 5.55
N ALA A 384 -17.67 8.34 4.60
CA ALA A 384 -16.34 8.89 4.82
C ALA A 384 -16.32 9.92 5.97
N LEU A 385 -17.33 10.80 6.04
CA LEU A 385 -17.46 11.76 7.13
C LEU A 385 -17.77 11.08 8.47
N ASN A 386 -18.62 10.05 8.49
CA ASN A 386 -18.90 9.30 9.72
C ASN A 386 -17.64 8.60 10.24
N PHE A 387 -16.86 8.01 9.34
CA PHE A 387 -15.57 7.42 9.67
C PHE A 387 -14.60 8.46 10.25
N LEU A 388 -14.45 9.62 9.61
CA LEU A 388 -13.61 10.72 10.11
C LEU A 388 -14.05 11.18 11.50
N HIS A 389 -15.36 11.31 11.73
CA HIS A 389 -15.91 11.67 13.03
C HIS A 389 -15.56 10.64 14.11
N GLU A 390 -15.80 9.35 13.85
CA GLU A 390 -15.49 8.27 14.80
C GLU A 390 -13.99 8.17 15.11
N SER A 391 -13.14 8.34 14.10
CA SER A 391 -11.68 8.39 14.26
C SER A 391 -11.29 9.57 15.14
N LEU A 392 -11.78 10.79 14.87
CA LEU A 392 -11.48 11.96 15.69
C LEU A 392 -11.97 11.86 17.14
N GLU A 393 -13.14 11.25 17.39
CA GLU A 393 -13.63 11.03 18.75
C GLU A 393 -12.74 10.05 19.53
N SER A 394 -12.13 9.06 18.87
CA SER A 394 -11.17 8.15 19.52
C SER A 394 -9.91 8.89 20.00
N TYR A 395 -9.46 9.91 19.27
CA TYR A 395 -8.28 10.74 19.64
C TYR A 395 -8.55 11.74 20.76
N LYS A 396 -9.81 12.02 21.08
CA LYS A 396 -10.21 12.97 22.14
C LYS A 396 -9.73 12.54 23.53
N GLY A 397 -9.56 11.23 23.74
CA GLY A 397 -9.10 10.66 25.02
C GLY A 397 -7.59 10.77 25.27
N GLU A 398 -6.76 10.90 24.22
CA GLU A 398 -5.31 10.72 24.32
C GLU A 398 -4.48 12.03 24.32
N LEU A 399 -5.07 13.21 24.54
CA LEU A 399 -4.31 14.48 24.65
C LEU A 399 -3.43 14.82 23.42
N LYS A 400 -3.73 14.26 22.24
CA LYS A 400 -2.99 14.53 20.98
C LYS A 400 -3.50 15.80 20.27
N TRP A 401 -3.43 16.96 20.95
CA TRP A 401 -3.89 18.25 20.42
C TRP A 401 -3.19 18.71 19.14
N ARG A 402 -1.94 18.26 18.92
CA ARG A 402 -1.20 18.53 17.67
C ARG A 402 -1.89 17.90 16.46
N SER A 403 -2.35 16.66 16.60
CA SER A 403 -3.02 15.92 15.53
C SER A 403 -4.39 16.53 15.21
N ILE A 404 -5.14 16.99 16.22
CA ILE A 404 -6.41 17.73 16.02
C ILE A 404 -6.17 19.07 15.30
N THR A 405 -5.11 19.80 15.69
CA THR A 405 -4.78 21.09 15.06
C THR A 405 -4.43 20.90 13.58
N LYS A 406 -3.61 19.89 13.27
CA LYS A 406 -3.28 19.49 11.89
C LYS A 406 -4.54 19.05 11.13
N ALA A 407 -5.42 18.30 11.80
CA ALA A 407 -6.69 17.82 11.23
C ALA A 407 -7.58 18.96 10.78
N ALA A 408 -7.73 19.95 11.64
CA ALA A 408 -8.52 21.14 11.34
C ALA A 408 -7.92 21.93 10.17
N GLY A 409 -6.58 22.04 10.09
CA GLY A 409 -5.89 22.72 9.00
C GLY A 409 -6.28 22.19 7.61
N VAL A 410 -6.43 20.88 7.48
CA VAL A 410 -6.78 20.20 6.22
C VAL A 410 -8.29 20.14 6.02
N LEU A 411 -9.03 19.71 7.05
CA LEU A 411 -10.44 19.31 6.91
C LEU A 411 -11.43 20.46 7.14
N ALA A 412 -11.10 21.47 7.95
CA ALA A 412 -12.10 22.47 8.34
C ALA A 412 -12.60 23.30 7.15
N SER A 413 -11.73 23.63 6.18
CA SER A 413 -12.16 24.35 4.97
C SER A 413 -13.16 23.52 4.14
N PRO A 414 -12.85 22.28 3.69
CA PRO A 414 -13.82 21.43 3.01
C PRO A 414 -15.12 21.23 3.78
N LEU A 415 -15.06 21.00 5.10
CA LEU A 415 -16.26 20.78 5.91
C LEU A 415 -17.15 22.04 6.00
N LEU A 416 -16.56 23.22 6.15
CA LEU A 416 -17.31 24.48 6.11
C LEU A 416 -17.93 24.71 4.73
N LEU A 417 -17.23 24.37 3.65
CA LEU A 417 -17.80 24.41 2.30
C LEU A 417 -18.97 23.45 2.16
N LEU A 418 -18.86 22.24 2.68
CA LEU A 418 -19.97 21.29 2.66
C LEU A 418 -21.20 21.88 3.37
N LEU A 419 -21.03 22.53 4.53
CA LEU A 419 -22.10 23.20 5.26
C LEU A 419 -22.74 24.36 4.46
N VAL A 420 -21.95 25.09 3.67
CA VAL A 420 -22.45 26.17 2.79
C VAL A 420 -23.22 25.62 1.58
N TYR A 421 -22.71 24.58 0.93
CA TYR A 421 -23.15 24.17 -0.40
C TYR A 421 -24.12 22.99 -0.45
N THR A 422 -24.10 22.08 0.54
CA THR A 422 -24.95 20.88 0.50
C THR A 422 -26.33 21.16 1.09
N GLU A 423 -27.38 20.60 0.52
CA GLU A 423 -28.72 20.59 1.15
C GLU A 423 -29.02 19.25 1.84
N ASN A 424 -28.11 18.28 1.74
CA ASN A 424 -28.29 16.98 2.39
C ASN A 424 -28.11 17.10 3.91
N LEU A 425 -29.22 16.90 4.64
CA LEU A 425 -29.29 16.98 6.09
C LEU A 425 -28.35 15.99 6.82
N PRO A 426 -28.27 14.70 6.43
CA PRO A 426 -27.28 13.77 6.99
C PRO A 426 -25.84 14.27 6.88
N LEU A 427 -25.38 14.66 5.69
CA LEU A 427 -24.03 15.19 5.46
C LEU A 427 -23.75 16.44 6.30
N LYS A 428 -24.71 17.38 6.33
CA LYS A 428 -24.62 18.58 7.16
C LYS A 428 -24.47 18.23 8.64
N ARG A 429 -25.22 17.24 9.12
CA ARG A 429 -25.16 16.83 10.52
C ARG A 429 -23.76 16.35 10.87
N VAL A 430 -23.17 15.45 10.07
CA VAL A 430 -21.84 14.89 10.37
C VAL A 430 -20.75 15.94 10.26
N ALA A 431 -20.73 16.74 9.19
CA ALA A 431 -19.77 17.83 9.05
C ALA A 431 -19.90 18.88 10.15
N ASN A 432 -21.12 19.19 10.59
CA ASN A 432 -21.34 20.09 11.70
C ASN A 432 -20.77 19.53 13.01
N VAL A 433 -20.91 18.22 13.26
CA VAL A 433 -20.33 17.60 14.46
C VAL A 433 -18.80 17.71 14.43
N ILE A 434 -18.16 17.38 13.31
CA ILE A 434 -16.69 17.48 13.19
C ILE A 434 -16.22 18.94 13.33
N VAL A 435 -16.88 19.89 12.67
CA VAL A 435 -16.57 21.33 12.81
C VAL A 435 -16.76 21.79 14.26
N GLN A 436 -17.80 21.34 14.95
CA GLN A 436 -18.00 21.64 16.37
C GLN A 436 -16.89 21.06 17.24
N MET A 437 -16.36 19.88 16.93
CA MET A 437 -15.19 19.35 17.63
C MET A 437 -13.98 20.27 17.47
N PHE A 438 -13.69 20.73 16.25
CA PHE A 438 -12.59 21.69 16.02
C PHE A 438 -12.82 23.02 16.74
N LEU A 439 -14.05 23.55 16.72
CA LEU A 439 -14.37 24.80 17.40
C LEU A 439 -14.27 24.66 18.92
N THR A 440 -14.75 23.55 19.49
CA THR A 440 -14.66 23.32 20.95
C THR A 440 -13.20 23.20 21.41
N ALA A 441 -12.34 22.65 20.56
CA ALA A 441 -10.91 22.55 20.76
C ALA A 441 -10.17 23.90 20.59
N ALA A 442 -10.75 24.85 19.85
CA ALA A 442 -10.15 26.12 19.47
C ALA A 442 -10.25 27.18 20.59
N THR A 443 -9.57 26.97 21.72
CA THR A 443 -9.52 27.99 22.79
C THR A 443 -8.67 29.20 22.35
N PRO A 444 -8.90 30.44 22.83
CA PRO A 444 -8.19 31.64 22.37
C PRO A 444 -6.66 31.60 22.46
N SER A 445 -6.11 30.76 23.36
CA SER A 445 -4.67 30.54 23.53
C SER A 445 -4.11 29.41 22.66
N SER A 446 -4.96 28.66 21.96
CA SER A 446 -4.55 27.52 21.14
C SER A 446 -4.10 27.95 19.73
N PRO A 447 -3.13 27.24 19.12
CA PRO A 447 -2.77 27.44 17.71
C PRO A 447 -3.94 27.12 16.76
N LEU A 448 -4.83 26.21 17.19
CA LEU A 448 -6.04 25.87 16.48
C LEU A 448 -7.01 27.06 16.34
N PHE A 449 -7.07 27.96 17.32
CA PHE A 449 -7.89 29.17 17.22
C PHE A 449 -7.46 30.06 16.05
N GLN A 450 -6.15 30.25 15.85
CA GLN A 450 -5.66 31.01 14.69
C GLN A 450 -5.92 30.26 13.39
N THR A 451 -5.71 28.95 13.37
CA THR A 451 -6.01 28.11 12.19
C THR A 451 -7.48 28.24 11.78
N MET A 452 -8.41 28.10 12.73
CA MET A 452 -9.85 28.25 12.47
C MET A 452 -10.22 29.67 12.06
N ARG A 453 -9.58 30.68 12.64
CA ARG A 453 -9.75 32.09 12.26
C ARG A 453 -9.43 32.31 10.78
N ASP A 454 -8.26 31.86 10.35
CA ASP A 454 -7.78 32.03 8.97
C ASP A 454 -8.66 31.27 7.98
N ILE A 455 -9.10 30.06 8.34
CA ILE A 455 -10.01 29.25 7.52
C ILE A 455 -11.37 29.93 7.35
N VAL A 456 -11.98 30.44 8.42
CA VAL A 456 -13.28 31.14 8.33
C VAL A 456 -13.17 32.38 7.45
N LEU A 457 -12.09 33.15 7.58
CA LEU A 457 -11.84 34.32 6.73
C LEU A 457 -11.68 33.92 5.27
N LYS A 458 -10.86 32.90 4.99
CA LYS A 458 -10.63 32.40 3.63
C LYS A 458 -11.92 31.91 2.98
N VAL A 459 -12.71 31.09 3.68
CA VAL A 459 -14.02 30.61 3.19
C VAL A 459 -14.97 31.78 2.91
N THR A 460 -15.00 32.77 3.80
CA THR A 460 -15.85 33.97 3.61
C THR A 460 -15.41 34.77 2.40
N GLN A 461 -14.11 35.07 2.28
CA GLN A 461 -13.54 35.83 1.18
C GLN A 461 -13.78 35.16 -0.18
N CYS A 462 -13.62 33.83 -0.26
CA CYS A 462 -13.77 33.08 -1.49
C CYS A 462 -15.24 32.87 -1.91
N HIS A 463 -16.18 32.76 -0.96
CA HIS A 463 -17.52 32.26 -1.28
C HIS A 463 -18.67 33.22 -1.00
N LEU A 464 -18.50 34.28 -0.20
CA LEU A 464 -19.55 35.26 0.07
C LEU A 464 -20.09 35.89 -1.22
N GLY A 465 -19.22 36.10 -2.20
CA GLY A 465 -19.56 36.64 -3.52
C GLY A 465 -20.45 35.74 -4.38
N PHE A 466 -20.40 34.42 -4.17
CA PHE A 466 -21.10 33.43 -5.00
C PHE A 466 -22.28 32.76 -4.29
N ARG A 467 -22.21 32.64 -2.95
CA ARG A 467 -23.21 31.98 -2.11
C ARG A 467 -23.54 32.81 -0.87
N THR A 468 -23.91 34.07 -1.10
CA THR A 468 -24.20 35.07 -0.05
C THR A 468 -25.08 34.53 1.09
N ASP A 469 -26.26 33.97 0.79
CA ASP A 469 -27.17 33.44 1.82
C ASP A 469 -26.65 32.20 2.57
N GLY A 470 -25.87 31.35 1.89
CA GLY A 470 -25.29 30.15 2.49
C GLY A 470 -24.14 30.52 3.43
N THR A 471 -23.27 31.43 3.00
CA THR A 471 -22.17 31.95 3.80
C THR A 471 -22.68 32.71 5.02
N PHE A 472 -23.68 33.59 4.89
CA PHE A 472 -24.25 34.27 6.07
C PHE A 472 -24.88 33.31 7.07
N ARG A 473 -25.61 32.29 6.61
CA ARG A 473 -26.16 31.25 7.50
C ARG A 473 -25.08 30.49 8.25
N LEU A 474 -23.96 30.15 7.58
CA LEU A 474 -22.81 29.54 8.25
C LEU A 474 -22.25 30.47 9.34
N LEU A 475 -21.99 31.74 9.01
CA LEU A 475 -21.45 32.71 9.94
C LEU A 475 -22.36 32.96 11.15
N GLU A 476 -23.69 32.98 10.95
CA GLU A 476 -24.68 33.08 12.04
C GLU A 476 -24.61 31.86 12.97
N VAL A 477 -24.49 30.64 12.44
CA VAL A 477 -24.29 29.43 13.25
C VAL A 477 -22.99 29.52 14.04
N LEU A 478 -21.90 29.97 13.41
CA LEU A 478 -20.62 30.17 14.10
C LEU A 478 -20.71 31.22 15.21
N CYS A 479 -21.52 32.27 15.05
CA CYS A 479 -21.76 33.27 16.11
C CYS A 479 -22.42 32.66 17.34
N CYS A 480 -23.25 31.63 17.16
CA CYS A 480 -23.89 30.90 18.26
C CYS A 480 -22.96 29.87 18.90
N VAL A 481 -22.18 29.16 18.09
CA VAL A 481 -21.34 28.05 18.56
C VAL A 481 -20.02 28.53 19.16
N HIS A 482 -19.41 29.58 18.60
CA HIS A 482 -18.09 30.04 19.01
C HIS A 482 -17.95 31.58 18.95
N PRO A 483 -18.69 32.33 19.81
CA PRO A 483 -18.80 33.79 19.75
C PRO A 483 -17.44 34.50 19.88
N THR A 484 -16.49 33.95 20.64
CA THR A 484 -15.15 34.53 20.80
C THR A 484 -14.35 34.54 19.49
N LEU A 485 -14.46 33.46 18.70
CA LEU A 485 -13.81 33.38 17.38
C LEU A 485 -14.46 34.37 16.44
N MET A 486 -15.79 34.39 16.42
CA MET A 486 -16.55 35.29 15.55
C MET A 486 -16.31 36.76 15.88
N THR A 487 -16.18 37.12 17.15
CA THR A 487 -15.80 38.47 17.57
C THR A 487 -14.42 38.87 17.03
N SER A 488 -13.49 37.92 16.95
CA SER A 488 -12.13 38.15 16.42
C SER A 488 -12.09 38.32 14.89
N VAL A 489 -12.95 37.61 14.14
CA VAL A 489 -12.98 37.68 12.67
C VAL A 489 -13.93 38.74 12.11
N PHE A 490 -14.94 39.16 12.88
CA PHE A 490 -15.99 40.06 12.40
C PHE A 490 -15.46 41.36 11.77
N PRO A 491 -14.45 42.06 12.33
CA PRO A 491 -13.92 43.28 11.70
C PRO A 491 -13.40 43.05 10.28
N GLN A 492 -12.77 41.90 10.02
CA GLN A 492 -12.25 41.54 8.70
C GLN A 492 -13.38 41.11 7.76
N ILE A 493 -14.40 40.42 8.27
CA ILE A 493 -15.61 40.08 7.50
C ILE A 493 -16.35 41.35 7.05
N SER A 494 -16.49 42.37 7.90
CA SER A 494 -17.07 43.67 7.52
C SER A 494 -16.30 44.34 6.37
N ILE A 495 -14.97 44.24 6.37
CA ILE A 495 -14.13 44.74 5.26
C ILE A 495 -14.43 43.95 3.98
N ILE A 496 -14.45 42.62 4.04
CA ILE A 496 -14.77 41.75 2.90
C ILE A 496 -16.16 42.08 2.32
N ILE A 497 -17.15 42.31 3.18
CA ILE A 497 -18.52 42.70 2.77
C ILE A 497 -18.50 44.05 2.04
N SER A 498 -17.78 45.04 2.59
CA SER A 498 -17.67 46.38 2.00
C SER A 498 -17.00 46.35 0.63
N GLU A 499 -15.89 45.62 0.50
CA GLU A 499 -15.19 45.41 -0.78
C GLU A 499 -16.06 44.70 -1.80
N LEU A 500 -16.87 43.72 -1.37
CA LEU A 500 -17.77 43.00 -2.25
C LEU A 500 -18.95 43.87 -2.71
N GLU A 501 -19.51 44.70 -1.83
CA GLU A 501 -20.55 45.68 -2.19
C GLU A 501 -20.02 46.69 -3.22
N GLU A 502 -18.79 47.18 -3.04
CA GLU A 502 -18.11 48.06 -4.00
C GLU A 502 -17.91 47.38 -5.35
N LYS A 503 -17.39 46.14 -5.36
CA LYS A 503 -17.15 45.35 -6.59
C LYS A 503 -18.43 45.06 -7.36
N ARG A 504 -19.55 44.86 -6.67
CA ARG A 504 -20.86 44.65 -7.31
C ARG A 504 -21.39 45.93 -7.98
N GLN A 505 -20.78 47.10 -7.74
CA GLN A 505 -21.21 48.42 -8.23
C GLN A 505 -22.66 48.78 -7.89
N VAL A 506 -23.29 47.99 -7.01
CA VAL A 506 -24.62 48.25 -6.48
C VAL A 506 -24.36 48.88 -5.12
N LYS A 507 -24.38 50.22 -5.02
CA LYS A 507 -24.37 50.96 -3.74
C LYS A 507 -25.60 50.66 -2.84
N GLN A 508 -26.31 49.58 -3.17
CA GLN A 508 -27.55 49.17 -2.57
C GLN A 508 -27.70 47.63 -2.48
N ASP A 509 -26.62 46.86 -2.27
CA ASP A 509 -26.78 45.41 -2.06
C ASP A 509 -27.39 45.16 -0.67
N ARG A 510 -28.73 45.18 -0.65
CA ARG A 510 -29.53 45.06 0.56
C ARG A 510 -29.27 43.75 1.28
N VAL A 511 -28.93 42.68 0.56
CA VAL A 511 -28.68 41.36 1.14
C VAL A 511 -27.38 41.36 1.94
N LEU A 512 -26.32 41.99 1.42
CA LEU A 512 -25.05 42.12 2.12
C LEU A 512 -25.19 42.94 3.41
N ARG A 513 -25.87 44.09 3.35
CA ARG A 513 -26.08 44.96 4.51
C ARG A 513 -27.02 44.36 5.56
N GLU A 514 -28.09 43.70 5.14
CA GLU A 514 -28.96 42.97 6.07
C GLU A 514 -28.23 41.79 6.72
N GLY A 515 -27.42 41.05 5.96
CA GLY A 515 -26.59 39.98 6.48
C GLY A 515 -25.56 40.47 7.50
N GLU A 516 -24.85 41.56 7.20
CA GLU A 516 -23.91 42.18 8.13
C GLU A 516 -24.60 42.64 9.43
N ALA A 517 -25.74 43.33 9.31
CA ALA A 517 -26.50 43.80 10.46
C ALA A 517 -27.01 42.64 11.33
N LYS A 518 -27.44 41.53 10.72
CA LYS A 518 -27.83 40.31 11.43
C LYS A 518 -26.65 39.68 12.15
N LEU A 519 -25.49 39.55 11.50
CA LEU A 519 -24.28 39.03 12.15
C LEU A 519 -23.87 39.89 13.35
N LYS A 520 -23.88 41.22 13.20
CA LYS A 520 -23.58 42.15 14.28
C LYS A 520 -24.54 41.99 15.46
N THR A 521 -25.83 41.84 15.16
CA THR A 521 -26.87 41.61 16.19
C THR A 521 -26.70 40.26 16.87
N ALA A 522 -26.36 39.21 16.12
CA ALA A 522 -26.12 37.88 16.67
C ALA A 522 -24.90 37.85 17.61
N LEU A 523 -23.81 38.54 17.22
CA LEU A 523 -22.63 38.68 18.07
C LEU A 523 -22.97 39.38 19.38
N GLN A 524 -23.68 40.52 19.33
CA GLN A 524 -24.08 41.28 20.52
C GLN A 524 -24.98 40.50 21.49
N ARG A 525 -25.69 39.47 21.02
CA ARG A 525 -26.52 38.61 21.88
C ARG A 525 -25.72 37.51 22.57
N ASN A 526 -24.59 37.11 22.00
CA ASN A 526 -23.83 35.92 22.40
C ASN A 526 -22.49 36.26 23.08
N THR A 527 -22.11 37.55 23.12
CA THR A 527 -21.01 38.11 23.93
C THR A 527 -21.57 38.80 25.15
#